data_AF-A0A2Z5V095-F1
#
_entry.id   AF-A0A2Z5V095-F1
#
_cell.length_a   1.000
_cell.length_b   1.000
_cell.length_c   1.000
_cell.angle_alpha   90.00
_cell.angle_beta   90.00
_cell.angle_gamma   90.00
#
_symmetry.space_group_name_H-M   'P 1'
#
loop_
_entity.id
_entity.type
_entity.pdbx_description
1 polymer ?
#
loop_
_entity_poly.entity_id
_entity_poly.type
_entity_poly.pdbx_seq_one_letter_code
_entity_poly.pdbx_strand_id
1 'polypeptide(L)'
;MSAPLQTASRIRELNDLFRTCFIGGRVLITEGIVALGDSFTSGCVEAVQRFTDFSADNDPYGEHDFGCVTVDGRKVFWKIDLYDPGLVKIALNGSFC
;
A
#
# COMPACT_ATOMS: atom_id res chain seq x y z
N MET A 1 22.98 -18.12 7.48
CA MET A 1 22.72 -16.76 8.00
C MET A 1 22.62 -15.84 6.80
N SER A 2 21.41 -15.61 6.28
CA SER A 2 21.20 -14.76 5.10
C SER A 2 20.70 -13.39 5.57
N ALA A 3 21.35 -12.34 5.08
CA ALA A 3 21.29 -10.99 5.63
C ALA A 3 19.94 -10.28 5.35
N PRO A 4 19.37 -9.54 6.31
CA PRO A 4 18.06 -8.88 6.19
C PRO A 4 17.94 -7.86 5.04
N LEU A 5 19.06 -7.29 4.58
CA LEU A 5 19.07 -6.24 3.54
C LEU A 5 18.74 -6.74 2.13
N GLN A 6 19.03 -8.01 1.81
CA GLN A 6 18.70 -8.60 0.50
C GLN A 6 17.20 -8.84 0.35
N THR A 7 16.50 -9.08 1.46
CA THR A 7 15.06 -9.29 1.49
C THR A 7 14.31 -7.97 1.27
N ALA A 8 14.70 -6.88 1.95
CA ALA A 8 14.02 -5.59 1.84
C ALA A 8 14.11 -4.98 0.43
N SER A 9 15.28 -5.06 -0.23
CA SER A 9 15.42 -4.59 -1.63
C SER A 9 14.50 -5.35 -2.58
N ARG A 10 14.35 -6.67 -2.38
CA ARG A 10 13.47 -7.48 -3.22
C ARG A 10 11.99 -7.19 -2.94
N ILE A 11 11.62 -7.01 -1.68
CA ILE A 11 10.27 -6.61 -1.28
C ILE A 11 9.93 -5.26 -1.91
N ARG A 12 10.84 -4.28 -1.82
CA ARG A 12 10.70 -2.97 -2.47
C ARG A 12 10.42 -3.07 -3.96
N GLU A 13 11.23 -3.83 -4.69
CA GLU A 13 11.04 -4.02 -6.15
C GLU A 13 9.65 -4.59 -6.47
N LEU A 14 9.19 -5.57 -5.69
CA LEU A 14 7.87 -6.19 -5.87
C LEU A 14 6.75 -5.21 -5.53
N ASN A 15 6.89 -4.46 -4.44
CA ASN A 15 5.93 -3.47 -4.00
C ASN A 15 5.84 -2.30 -4.98
N ASP A 16 6.96 -1.81 -5.51
CA ASP A 16 6.97 -0.77 -6.54
C ASP A 16 6.34 -1.26 -7.85
N LEU A 17 6.64 -2.50 -8.28
CA LEU A 17 6.00 -3.09 -9.45
C LEU A 17 4.48 -3.23 -9.27
N PHE A 18 4.04 -3.68 -8.10
CA PHE A 18 2.63 -3.78 -7.79
C PHE A 18 1.96 -2.40 -7.70
N ARG A 19 2.56 -1.44 -6.99
CA ARG A 19 2.01 -0.09 -6.81
C ARG A 19 1.87 0.66 -8.12
N THR A 20 2.85 0.53 -9.02
CA THR A 20 2.90 1.28 -10.28
C THR A 20 2.13 0.61 -11.42
N CYS A 21 2.10 -0.73 -11.46
CA CYS A 21 1.53 -1.48 -12.59
C CYS A 21 0.37 -2.41 -12.22
N PHE A 22 0.08 -2.59 -10.93
CA PHE A 22 -0.89 -3.57 -10.40
C PHE A 22 -0.62 -5.02 -10.81
N ILE A 23 0.64 -5.35 -11.03
CA ILE A 23 1.10 -6.70 -11.39
C ILE A 23 1.46 -7.47 -10.10
N GLY A 24 1.03 -8.73 -10.02
CA GLY A 24 1.45 -9.64 -8.94
C GLY A 24 0.60 -9.61 -7.67
N GLY A 25 -0.53 -8.91 -7.66
CA GLY A 25 -1.40 -8.81 -6.49
C GLY A 25 -2.86 -8.49 -6.82
N ARG A 26 -3.62 -8.11 -5.80
CA ARG A 26 -5.01 -7.65 -5.93
C ARG A 26 -5.14 -6.25 -5.33
N VAL A 27 -5.78 -5.35 -6.05
CA VAL A 27 -6.09 -4.00 -5.56
C VAL A 27 -7.47 -4.04 -4.92
N LEU A 28 -7.56 -3.57 -3.68
CA LEU A 28 -8.82 -3.39 -2.96
C LEU A 28 -8.98 -1.90 -2.64
N ILE A 29 -10.18 -1.39 -2.88
CA ILE A 29 -10.54 -0.01 -2.58
C ILE A 29 -11.71 -0.08 -1.60
N THR A 30 -11.60 0.66 -0.48
CA THR A 30 -12.63 0.66 0.55
C THR A 30 -13.89 1.35 0.03
N GLU A 31 -15.06 0.88 0.50
CA GLU A 31 -16.36 1.45 0.11
C GLU A 31 -16.43 2.95 0.37
N GLY A 32 -15.82 3.42 1.47
CA GLY A 32 -15.75 4.85 1.81
C GLY A 32 -15.02 5.71 0.77
N ILE A 33 -14.06 5.16 0.02
CA ILE A 33 -13.41 5.88 -1.09
C ILE A 33 -14.28 5.81 -2.35
N VAL A 34 -14.84 4.64 -2.65
CA VAL A 34 -15.73 4.44 -3.81
C VAL A 34 -16.96 5.37 -3.73
N ALA A 35 -17.52 5.55 -2.54
CA ALA A 35 -18.66 6.42 -2.28
C ALA A 35 -18.38 7.92 -2.58
N LEU A 36 -17.11 8.32 -2.69
CA LEU A 36 -16.71 9.68 -3.07
C LEU A 36 -16.71 9.90 -4.59
N GLY A 37 -16.95 8.85 -5.37
CA GLY A 37 -17.12 8.89 -6.82
C GLY A 37 -15.88 8.44 -7.60
N ASP A 38 -16.11 8.10 -8.87
CA ASP A 38 -15.10 7.48 -9.74
C ASP A 38 -13.91 8.41 -10.02
N SER A 39 -14.16 9.72 -10.13
CA SER A 39 -13.09 10.72 -10.34
C SER A 39 -12.15 10.78 -9.14
N PHE A 40 -12.70 10.80 -7.93
CA PHE A 40 -11.90 10.81 -6.70
C PHE A 40 -11.14 9.50 -6.54
N THR A 41 -11.81 8.37 -6.79
CA THR A 41 -11.20 7.04 -6.72
C THR A 41 -10.03 6.91 -7.70
N SER A 42 -10.22 7.34 -8.95
CA SER A 42 -9.16 7.34 -9.98
C SER A 42 -8.00 8.26 -9.60
N GLY A 43 -8.29 9.44 -9.04
CA GLY A 43 -7.26 10.34 -8.53
C GLY A 43 -6.45 9.74 -7.38
N CYS A 44 -7.09 8.96 -6.49
CA CYS A 44 -6.38 8.21 -5.45
C CYS A 44 -5.44 7.16 -6.06
N VAL A 45 -5.93 6.38 -7.03
CA VAL A 45 -5.15 5.35 -7.71
C VAL A 45 -3.92 5.96 -8.41
N GLU A 46 -4.11 7.05 -9.15
CA GLU A 46 -3.03 7.76 -9.83
C GLU A 46 -2.02 8.37 -8.83
N ALA A 47 -2.50 8.95 -7.73
CA ALA A 47 -1.64 9.50 -6.69
C ALA A 47 -0.77 8.41 -6.03
N VAL A 48 -1.35 7.23 -5.78
CA VAL A 48 -0.60 6.08 -5.25
C VAL A 48 0.43 5.56 -6.24
N GLN A 49 0.10 5.45 -7.53
CA GLN A 49 1.04 5.05 -8.58
C GLN A 49 2.22 6.03 -8.71
N ARG A 50 2.00 7.32 -8.49
CA ARG A 50 3.04 8.37 -8.56
C ARG A 50 3.73 8.67 -7.24
N PHE A 51 3.34 8.03 -6.14
CA PHE A 51 3.93 8.30 -4.84
C PHE A 51 5.43 7.94 -4.83
N THR A 52 6.27 8.90 -4.43
CA THR A 52 7.73 8.75 -4.33
C THR A 52 8.29 9.29 -3.01
N ASP A 53 7.43 9.82 -2.13
CA ASP A 53 7.83 10.50 -0.89
C ASP A 53 8.06 9.48 0.23
N PHE A 54 8.97 8.53 0.00
CA PHE A 54 9.41 7.57 1.01
C PHE A 54 10.51 8.19 1.87
N SER A 55 10.29 8.23 3.18
CA SER A 55 11.20 8.80 4.17
C SER A 55 11.38 7.85 5.35
N ALA A 56 12.42 8.07 6.16
CA ALA A 56 12.65 7.24 7.34
C ALA A 56 11.49 7.26 8.34
N ASP A 57 10.63 8.29 8.29
CA ASP A 57 9.47 8.42 9.18
C ASP A 57 8.27 7.59 8.71
N ASN A 58 8.10 7.39 7.39
CA ASN A 58 6.95 6.67 6.83
C ASN A 58 7.30 5.27 6.30
N ASP A 59 8.57 5.00 6.04
CA ASP A 59 9.10 3.75 5.49
C ASP A 59 10.40 3.34 6.20
N PRO A 60 10.33 2.99 7.50
CA PRO A 60 11.51 2.66 8.31
C PRO A 60 12.23 1.39 7.84
N TYR A 61 11.53 0.50 7.12
CA TYR A 61 12.07 -0.76 6.60
C TYR A 61 12.52 -0.66 5.15
N GLY A 62 12.19 0.44 4.44
CA GLY A 62 12.60 0.63 3.07
C GLY A 62 11.84 -0.28 2.10
N GLU A 63 10.63 -0.70 2.44
CA GLU A 63 9.87 -1.74 1.71
C GLU A 63 8.82 -1.14 0.77
N HIS A 64 8.53 0.16 0.87
CA HIS A 64 7.56 0.88 0.04
C HIS A 64 6.12 0.29 0.13
N ASP A 65 5.74 -0.21 1.30
CA ASP A 65 4.47 -0.91 1.53
C ASP A 65 3.36 -0.02 2.12
N PHE A 66 3.65 1.23 2.47
CA PHE A 66 2.71 2.15 3.10
C PHE A 66 2.92 3.59 2.64
N GLY A 67 1.82 4.36 2.61
CA GLY A 67 1.92 5.80 2.40
C GLY A 67 0.61 6.55 2.60
N CYS A 68 0.72 7.87 2.48
CA CYS A 68 -0.42 8.79 2.54
C CYS A 68 -0.33 9.77 1.37
N VAL A 69 -1.42 9.93 0.64
CA VAL A 69 -1.57 10.93 -0.42
C VAL A 69 -2.64 11.94 -0.02
N THR A 70 -2.59 13.14 -0.61
CA THR A 70 -3.67 14.13 -0.46
C THR A 70 -4.34 14.31 -1.81
N VAL A 71 -5.64 14.00 -1.88
CA VAL A 71 -6.48 14.13 -3.09
C VAL A 71 -7.67 15.00 -2.71
N ASP A 72 -7.93 16.07 -3.48
CA ASP A 72 -9.00 17.05 -3.21
C ASP A 72 -9.08 17.53 -1.75
N GLY A 73 -7.91 17.80 -1.16
CA GLY A 73 -7.79 18.25 0.24
C GLY A 73 -8.04 17.17 1.29
N ARG A 74 -8.25 15.91 0.90
CA ARG A 74 -8.47 14.77 1.80
C ARG A 74 -7.22 13.91 1.87
N LYS A 75 -6.83 13.53 3.09
CA LYS A 75 -5.77 12.54 3.29
C LYS A 75 -6.31 11.13 3.05
N VAL A 76 -5.63 10.39 2.19
CA VAL A 76 -5.95 9.00 1.85
C VAL A 76 -4.73 8.15 2.15
N PHE A 77 -4.93 7.15 3.01
CA PHE A 77 -3.91 6.17 3.34
C PHE A 77 -4.03 4.96 2.44
N TRP A 78 -2.89 4.38 2.10
CA TRP A 78 -2.81 3.14 1.34
C TRP A 78 -1.73 2.25 1.95
N LYS A 79 -1.87 0.94 1.71
CA LYS A 79 -0.88 -0.05 2.10
C LYS A 79 -0.88 -1.25 1.16
N ILE A 80 0.23 -1.98 1.12
CA ILE A 80 0.43 -3.24 0.42
C ILE A 80 0.69 -4.29 1.49
N ASP A 81 -0.27 -5.18 1.70
CA ASP A 81 -0.09 -6.31 2.62
C ASP A 81 0.27 -7.57 1.84
N LEU A 82 1.22 -8.35 2.38
CA LEU A 82 1.46 -9.70 1.90
C LEU A 82 0.25 -10.58 2.25
N TYR A 83 -0.44 -11.06 1.22
CA TYR A 83 -1.52 -12.02 1.37
C TYR A 83 -0.99 -13.45 1.22
N ASP A 84 -0.79 -14.11 2.36
CA ASP A 84 -0.55 -15.55 2.42
C ASP A 84 -1.82 -16.22 2.99
N PRO A 85 -2.54 -17.05 2.21
CA PRO A 85 -3.74 -17.76 2.68
C PRO A 85 -3.50 -18.66 3.90
N GLY A 86 -2.25 -19.10 4.13
CA GLY A 86 -1.84 -19.84 5.32
C GLY A 86 -1.49 -18.96 6.52
N LEU A 87 -1.30 -17.65 6.31
CA LEU A 87 -0.93 -16.67 7.33
C LEU A 87 -2.15 -15.83 7.71
N VAL A 88 -3.05 -16.44 8.49
CA VAL A 88 -4.16 -15.69 9.10
C VAL A 88 -3.58 -14.80 10.20
N LYS A 89 -3.42 -13.50 9.92
CA LYS A 89 -3.19 -12.52 10.99
C LYS A 89 -4.49 -12.45 11.80
N ILE A 90 -4.56 -13.22 12.88
CA ILE A 90 -5.65 -13.12 13.86
C ILE A 90 -5.64 -11.66 14.34
N ALA A 91 -6.63 -10.89 13.92
CA ALA A 91 -6.84 -9.55 14.44
C ALA A 91 -7.07 -9.69 15.94
N LEU A 92 -6.13 -9.20 16.75
CA LEU A 92 -6.20 -9.35 18.21
C LEU A 92 -7.37 -8.58 18.85
N ASN A 93 -8.20 -7.87 18.06
CA ASN A 93 -9.27 -7.02 18.58
C ASN A 93 -10.31 -6.56 17.54
N GLY A 94 -10.58 -7.34 16.50
CA GLY A 94 -11.87 -7.28 15.79
C GLY A 94 -12.39 -5.92 15.35
N SER A 95 -11.59 -5.11 14.63
CA SER A 95 -12.14 -3.96 13.92
C SER A 95 -11.52 -3.80 12.54
N PHE A 96 -12.24 -4.31 11.55
CA PHE A 96 -12.26 -3.80 10.18
C PHE A 96 -13.73 -3.87 9.73
N CYS A 97 -14.48 -2.85 10.15
CA CYS A 97 -15.74 -2.40 9.57
C CYS A 97 -15.58 -0.91 9.30
#